data_AF-A0AAW1SMR5-F1
#
_entry.id   AF-A0AAW1SMR5-F1
#
_cell.length_a   1.000
_cell.length_b   1.000
_cell.length_c   1.000
_cell.angle_alpha   90.00
_cell.angle_beta   90.00
_cell.angle_gamma   90.00
#
_symmetry.space_group_name_H-M   'P 1'
#
loop_
_entity.id
_entity.type
_entity.pdbx_description
1 polymer ?
#
loop_
_entity_poly.entity_id
_entity_poly.type
_entity_poly.pdbx_seq_one_letter_code
_entity_poly.pdbx_strand_id
1 'polypeptide(L)'
;MQTGVYSNGNWFCHKCIALPALTSRLSPRRVSAAALDHSAPTEPHKTLMAGSFPNLGWNAIGMEELRNLPAFGALPSVWDVSLVNPTSYRYVRQDTDLWDALHQGIVTGGRLNNVLGFYEPLAGKMLGVPRSRISHQPLLSMQHQEEEPTAPKWQSGRRQALFSRVSGKIGGKDAVEGWHGTQISCGCIWRCWAGNADLRQPRPINKWLPEGGDNVILEVVELKNTCPFQEAGTVIRTRKGQLRRQYRIGDPGPRDRVPTYWVPQLQLEMLTSGAQYAMLVSRSATQGIRLFRMERDETFLRLMLQHISLLYTQHVIPRRAPPADLHWQSPAYQQLLHLTLRISADTPELAYMPDPAASPTCDRRPFL
;
A
#
# COMPACT_ATOMS: atom_id res chain seq x y z
N MET A 1 4.44 19.94 -28.52
CA MET A 1 3.86 18.63 -28.17
C MET A 1 4.99 17.72 -27.71
N GLN A 2 5.29 17.71 -26.41
CA GLN A 2 6.35 16.91 -25.81
C GLN A 2 5.77 15.57 -25.35
N THR A 3 6.26 14.48 -25.91
CA THR A 3 5.98 13.12 -25.46
C THR A 3 7.03 12.72 -24.42
N GLY A 4 6.63 12.65 -23.15
CA GLY A 4 7.46 12.16 -22.06
C GLY A 4 7.57 10.64 -22.08
N VAL A 5 8.81 10.14 -21.99
CA VAL A 5 9.15 8.73 -21.82
C VAL A 5 8.98 8.38 -20.34
N TYR A 6 8.08 7.46 -20.02
CA TYR A 6 7.92 6.92 -18.66
C TYR A 6 8.81 5.68 -18.51
N SER A 7 9.86 5.80 -17.70
CA SER A 7 10.67 4.68 -17.23
C SER A 7 9.91 3.87 -16.18
N ASN A 8 10.13 2.55 -16.17
CA ASN A 8 9.59 1.55 -15.24
C ASN A 8 9.49 2.06 -13.80
N GLY A 9 8.32 2.54 -13.40
CA GLY A 9 8.05 3.07 -12.07
C GLY A 9 6.99 2.26 -11.36
N ASN A 10 7.17 2.02 -10.07
CA ASN A 10 6.12 1.55 -9.17
C ASN A 10 4.92 2.49 -9.30
N TRP A 11 3.80 2.00 -9.81
CA TRP A 11 2.61 2.80 -10.08
C TRP A 11 1.77 2.91 -8.81
N PHE A 12 1.50 4.12 -8.39
CA PHE A 12 0.78 4.44 -7.16
C PHE A 12 -0.68 4.82 -7.44
N CYS A 13 -1.61 4.23 -6.70
CA CYS A 13 -3.03 4.59 -6.70
C CYS A 13 -3.38 5.16 -5.31
N HIS A 14 -3.55 6.47 -5.21
CA HIS A 14 -3.73 7.17 -3.94
C HIS A 14 -5.04 7.96 -3.92
N LYS A 15 -5.97 7.52 -3.08
CA LYS A 15 -6.95 8.39 -2.42
C LYS A 15 -6.76 8.23 -0.91
N CYS A 16 -6.41 9.30 -0.22
CA CYS A 16 -6.36 9.35 1.24
C CYS A 16 -7.50 10.25 1.74
N ILE A 17 -8.15 9.86 2.84
CA ILE A 17 -9.26 10.61 3.44
C ILE A 17 -8.82 11.08 4.83
N ALA A 18 -9.11 12.34 5.14
CA ALA A 18 -9.12 12.85 6.50
C ALA A 18 -10.32 12.26 7.25
N LEU A 19 -10.08 11.34 8.19
CA LEU A 19 -11.14 10.77 9.03
C LEU A 19 -11.46 11.76 10.16
N PRO A 20 -12.72 12.18 10.35
CA PRO A 20 -13.11 12.87 11.57
C PRO A 20 -12.98 11.92 12.77
N ALA A 21 -12.57 12.46 13.93
CA ALA A 21 -12.41 11.69 15.17
C ALA A 21 -13.74 11.02 15.55
N LEU A 22 -13.80 9.70 15.47
CA LEU A 22 -14.95 8.91 15.92
C LEU A 22 -14.89 8.78 17.45
N THR A 23 -15.49 9.74 18.16
CA THR A 23 -15.80 9.53 19.59
C THR A 23 -16.96 8.55 19.70
N SER A 24 -16.71 7.45 20.40
CA SER A 24 -17.68 6.38 20.64
C SER A 24 -18.94 6.90 21.34
N ARG A 25 -20.05 6.95 20.60
CA ARG A 25 -21.45 6.81 21.06
C ARG A 25 -22.38 7.05 19.87
N LEU A 26 -22.84 5.99 19.21
CA LEU A 26 -24.02 6.06 18.35
C LEU A 26 -24.95 4.89 18.68
N SER A 27 -26.05 5.21 19.34
CA SER A 27 -27.24 4.35 19.43
C SER A 27 -28.06 4.43 18.15
N PRO A 28 -28.77 3.36 17.76
CA PRO A 28 -29.56 3.35 16.54
C PRO A 28 -30.87 4.14 16.73
N ARG A 29 -30.98 5.32 16.12
CA ARG A 29 -32.29 5.97 15.90
C ARG A 29 -32.73 5.76 14.46
N ARG A 30 -33.85 5.05 14.29
CA ARG A 30 -34.66 5.08 13.07
C ARG A 30 -35.19 6.50 12.88
N VAL A 31 -35.00 7.07 11.70
CA VAL A 31 -35.73 8.27 11.26
C VAL A 31 -36.44 7.94 9.95
N SER A 32 -37.73 8.19 9.94
CA SER A 32 -38.67 8.01 8.85
C SER A 32 -38.48 9.03 7.73
N ALA A 33 -38.79 8.61 6.51
CA ALA A 33 -38.76 9.41 5.30
C ALA A 33 -39.76 10.56 5.32
N ALA A 34 -39.30 11.77 4.99
CA ALA A 34 -40.13 12.87 4.53
C ALA A 34 -39.51 13.45 3.25
N ALA A 35 -40.35 13.62 2.23
CA ALA A 35 -40.01 14.02 0.89
C ALA A 35 -39.55 15.47 0.81
N LEU A 36 -38.53 15.74 0.00
CA LEU A 36 -38.27 17.06 -0.57
C LEU A 36 -37.96 16.93 -2.07
N ASP A 37 -38.77 17.66 -2.82
CA ASP A 37 -38.77 17.87 -4.26
C ASP A 37 -37.66 18.85 -4.64
N HIS A 38 -36.68 18.40 -5.44
CA HIS A 38 -35.73 19.26 -6.14
C HIS A 38 -35.45 18.70 -7.53
N SER A 39 -36.01 19.39 -8.54
CA SER A 39 -35.54 19.55 -9.92
C SER A 39 -34.40 18.62 -10.37
N ALA A 40 -34.75 17.73 -11.31
CA ALA A 40 -33.89 16.75 -11.93
C ALA A 40 -32.57 17.35 -12.48
N PRO A 41 -31.40 16.84 -12.08
CA PRO A 41 -30.16 17.17 -12.74
C PRO A 41 -30.09 16.47 -14.10
N THR A 42 -29.54 17.21 -15.05
CA THR A 42 -29.29 16.87 -16.44
C THR A 42 -28.69 15.47 -16.59
N GLU A 43 -29.20 14.72 -17.57
CA GLU A 43 -28.79 13.36 -17.97
C GLU A 43 -27.32 13.01 -17.68
N PRO A 44 -27.02 11.94 -16.90
CA PRO A 44 -25.66 11.52 -16.66
C PRO A 44 -25.04 11.03 -17.97
N HIS A 45 -23.97 11.69 -18.41
CA HIS A 45 -23.06 11.20 -19.44
C HIS A 45 -22.88 9.69 -19.28
N LYS A 46 -23.26 8.90 -20.29
CA LYS A 46 -22.96 7.46 -20.36
C LYS A 46 -21.47 7.27 -20.12
N THR A 47 -21.10 6.94 -18.88
CA THR A 47 -19.73 6.64 -18.50
C THR A 47 -19.25 5.55 -19.43
N LEU A 48 -18.23 5.83 -20.25
CA LEU A 48 -17.60 4.82 -21.07
C LEU A 48 -17.05 3.76 -20.12
N MET A 49 -17.74 2.63 -20.01
CA MET A 49 -17.37 1.52 -19.12
C MET A 49 -16.12 0.78 -19.61
N ALA A 50 -15.55 1.19 -20.75
CA ALA A 50 -14.34 0.63 -21.33
C ALA A 50 -13.52 1.66 -22.12
N GLY A 51 -12.21 1.44 -22.19
CA GLY A 51 -11.26 2.26 -22.95
C GLY A 51 -9.89 1.59 -23.09
N SER A 52 -9.01 2.13 -23.94
CA SER A 52 -7.67 1.57 -24.17
C SER A 52 -6.62 2.07 -23.19
N PHE A 53 -6.87 3.20 -22.53
CA PHE A 53 -5.92 3.85 -21.61
C PHE A 53 -6.60 4.09 -20.26
N PRO A 54 -6.45 3.18 -19.29
CA PRO A 54 -6.93 3.42 -17.93
C PRO A 54 -6.35 4.70 -17.35
N ASN A 55 -7.21 5.57 -16.83
CA ASN A 55 -6.76 6.75 -16.11
C ASN A 55 -6.39 6.35 -14.68
N LEU A 56 -5.10 6.15 -14.40
CA LEU A 56 -4.62 5.82 -13.05
C LEU A 56 -4.86 6.94 -12.03
N GLY A 57 -5.04 8.18 -12.51
CA GLY A 57 -5.43 9.33 -11.68
C GLY A 57 -6.95 9.45 -11.46
N TRP A 58 -7.75 8.47 -11.91
CA TRP A 58 -9.20 8.56 -11.83
C TRP A 58 -9.68 8.67 -10.38
N ASN A 59 -10.33 9.80 -10.10
CA ASN A 59 -10.75 10.25 -8.79
C ASN A 59 -9.60 10.40 -7.74
N ALA A 60 -8.33 10.39 -8.14
CA ALA A 60 -7.20 10.53 -7.20
C ALA A 60 -7.02 11.98 -6.73
N ILE A 61 -6.57 12.17 -5.48
CA ILE A 61 -6.12 13.48 -4.96
C ILE A 61 -4.61 13.56 -5.17
N GLY A 62 -4.12 14.67 -5.71
CA GLY A 62 -2.68 14.87 -5.89
C GLY A 62 -1.94 14.91 -4.56
N MET A 63 -0.71 14.39 -4.48
CA MET A 63 0.05 14.41 -3.22
C MET A 63 0.34 15.82 -2.70
N GLU A 64 0.50 16.80 -3.58
CA GLU A 64 0.66 18.20 -3.18
C GLU A 64 -0.61 18.78 -2.57
N GLU A 65 -1.77 18.53 -3.18
CA GLU A 65 -3.07 18.89 -2.63
C GLU A 65 -3.31 18.22 -1.28
N LEU A 66 -3.04 16.92 -1.17
CA LEU A 66 -3.16 16.16 0.08
C LEU A 66 -2.30 16.74 1.20
N ARG A 67 -1.05 17.12 0.89
CA ARG A 67 -0.11 17.72 1.87
C ARG A 67 -0.56 19.07 2.40
N ASN A 68 -1.43 19.78 1.67
CA ASN A 68 -1.98 21.07 2.06
C ASN A 68 -3.29 20.94 2.87
N LEU A 69 -3.84 19.73 3.05
CA LEU A 69 -5.05 19.54 3.84
C LEU A 69 -4.75 19.72 5.34
N PRO A 70 -5.54 20.52 6.09
CA PRO A 70 -5.29 20.77 7.51
C PRO A 70 -5.30 19.52 8.39
N ALA A 71 -6.07 18.50 8.00
CA ALA A 71 -6.17 17.23 8.73
C ALA A 71 -5.07 16.23 8.33
N PHE A 72 -4.15 16.61 7.43
CA PHE A 72 -3.08 15.76 6.94
C PHE A 72 -1.72 16.27 7.45
N GLY A 73 -1.17 15.58 8.46
CA GLY A 73 0.19 15.82 8.91
C GLY A 73 1.21 15.30 7.90
N ALA A 74 1.57 16.12 6.91
CA ALA A 74 2.54 15.74 5.90
C ALA A 74 3.93 15.48 6.50
N LEU A 75 4.64 14.49 5.95
CA LEU A 75 6.07 14.36 6.18
C LEU A 75 6.79 15.65 5.72
N PRO A 76 7.88 16.05 6.40
CA PRO A 76 8.65 17.23 6.02
C PRO A 76 9.14 17.17 4.57
N SER A 77 9.51 18.32 4.01
CA SER A 77 10.08 18.35 2.66
C SER A 77 11.34 17.52 2.60
N VAL A 78 11.64 16.94 1.43
CA VAL A 78 12.87 16.16 1.23
C VAL A 78 14.13 16.99 1.50
N TRP A 79 14.03 18.32 1.31
CA TRP A 79 15.10 19.27 1.59
C TRP A 79 15.31 19.56 3.07
N ASP A 80 14.31 19.25 3.92
CA ASP A 80 14.34 19.49 5.37
C ASP A 80 14.78 18.23 6.15
N VAL A 81 14.89 17.08 5.49
CA VAL A 81 15.25 15.81 6.13
C VAL A 81 16.77 15.64 6.19
N SER A 82 17.33 15.61 7.40
CA SER A 82 18.73 15.27 7.66
C SER A 82 18.85 13.88 8.29
N LEU A 83 19.63 13.00 7.67
CA LEU A 83 19.83 11.62 8.14
C LEU A 83 20.92 11.54 9.22
N VAL A 84 20.58 11.95 10.44
CA VAL A 84 21.54 11.96 11.56
C VAL A 84 21.73 10.57 12.16
N ASN A 85 20.67 9.76 12.20
CA ASN A 85 20.67 8.41 12.78
C ASN A 85 19.47 7.59 12.25
N PRO A 86 19.39 6.27 12.50
CA PRO A 86 18.29 5.44 11.99
C PRO A 86 16.88 5.89 12.38
N THR A 87 16.73 6.62 13.49
CA THR A 87 15.41 7.14 13.88
C THR A 87 14.92 8.26 12.95
N SER A 88 15.79 8.87 12.15
CA SER A 88 15.42 9.88 11.16
C SER A 88 14.80 9.29 9.88
N TYR A 89 14.98 7.98 9.64
CA TYR A 89 14.53 7.32 8.40
C TYR A 89 13.01 7.38 8.22
N ARG A 90 12.24 7.45 9.31
CA ARG A 90 10.78 7.61 9.28
C ARG A 90 10.27 8.91 8.65
N TYR A 91 11.15 9.89 8.45
CA TYR A 91 10.80 11.17 7.81
C TYR A 91 11.06 11.16 6.30
N VAL A 92 11.68 10.11 5.78
CA VAL A 92 11.95 9.96 4.34
C VAL A 92 10.65 9.61 3.62
N ARG A 93 10.32 10.37 2.58
CA ARG A 93 9.11 10.16 1.78
C ARG A 93 9.32 9.02 0.77
N GLN A 94 8.26 8.25 0.51
CA GLN A 94 8.29 7.09 -0.39
C GLN A 94 8.62 7.43 -1.84
N ASP A 95 8.35 8.66 -2.27
CA ASP A 95 8.56 9.16 -3.63
C ASP A 95 10.01 9.63 -3.89
N THR A 96 10.98 9.12 -3.12
CA THR A 96 12.39 9.58 -3.20
C THR A 96 13.36 8.43 -3.45
N ASP A 97 14.45 8.71 -4.18
CA ASP A 97 15.55 7.75 -4.35
C ASP A 97 16.15 7.32 -3.01
N LEU A 98 16.09 8.19 -2.01
CA LEU A 98 16.54 7.89 -0.66
C LEU A 98 15.71 6.78 -0.01
N TRP A 99 14.40 6.81 -0.21
CA TRP A 99 13.53 5.73 0.25
C TRP A 99 13.94 4.40 -0.36
N ASP A 100 14.14 4.36 -1.67
CA ASP A 100 14.54 3.13 -2.36
C ASP A 100 15.87 2.58 -1.84
N ALA A 101 16.86 3.44 -1.60
CA ALA A 101 18.14 3.00 -1.06
C ALA A 101 18.03 2.46 0.38
N LEU A 102 17.19 3.07 1.23
CA LEU A 102 16.96 2.56 2.59
C LEU A 102 16.27 1.19 2.60
N HIS A 103 15.60 0.82 1.49
CA HIS A 103 14.92 -0.47 1.34
C HIS A 103 15.79 -1.54 0.66
N GLN A 104 16.99 -1.20 0.19
CA GLN A 104 17.92 -2.17 -0.38
C GLN A 104 18.42 -3.12 0.71
N GLY A 105 18.45 -4.42 0.39
CA GLY A 105 18.98 -5.45 1.30
C GLY A 105 18.11 -5.80 2.52
N ILE A 106 16.99 -5.10 2.77
CA ILE A 106 16.15 -5.33 3.96
C ILE A 106 14.80 -5.99 3.63
N VAL A 107 14.26 -6.80 4.55
CA VAL A 107 12.88 -7.30 4.43
C VAL A 107 11.91 -6.16 4.66
N THR A 108 11.09 -5.89 3.65
CA THR A 108 10.02 -4.91 3.72
C THR A 108 8.69 -5.60 3.96
N GLY A 109 7.67 -4.88 4.43
CA GLY A 109 6.32 -5.44 4.60
C GLY A 109 5.77 -6.08 3.32
N GLY A 110 6.11 -5.54 2.14
CA GLY A 110 5.71 -6.10 0.85
C GLY A 110 6.37 -7.44 0.49
N ARG A 111 7.50 -7.79 1.11
CA ARG A 111 8.20 -9.07 0.90
C ARG A 111 7.92 -10.10 2.00
N LEU A 112 7.22 -9.70 3.06
CA LEU A 112 7.04 -10.53 4.25
C LEU A 112 6.37 -11.88 3.94
N ASN A 113 5.36 -11.90 3.07
CA ASN A 113 4.72 -13.15 2.65
C ASN A 113 5.66 -14.09 1.90
N ASN A 114 6.63 -13.55 1.16
CA ASN A 114 7.65 -14.36 0.46
C ASN A 114 8.52 -15.05 1.50
N VAL A 115 9.02 -14.28 2.47
CA VAL A 115 9.90 -14.77 3.54
C VAL A 115 9.22 -15.85 4.38
N LEU A 116 7.94 -15.67 4.67
CA LEU A 116 7.16 -16.62 5.45
C LEU A 116 6.74 -17.86 4.66
N GLY A 117 6.97 -17.91 3.35
CA GLY A 117 6.50 -19.03 2.52
C GLY A 117 4.97 -19.05 2.35
N PHE A 118 4.27 -17.94 2.54
CA PHE A 118 2.81 -17.86 2.40
C PHE A 118 2.33 -18.03 0.95
N TYR A 119 3.23 -17.85 -0.01
CA TYR A 119 2.98 -18.07 -1.43
C TYR A 119 3.37 -19.48 -1.90
N GLU A 120 3.95 -20.32 -1.03
CA GLU A 120 4.19 -21.72 -1.35
C GLU A 120 2.88 -22.49 -1.57
N PRO A 121 2.87 -23.58 -2.37
CA PRO A 121 1.65 -24.30 -2.74
C PRO A 121 0.77 -24.72 -1.56
N LEU A 122 1.36 -25.29 -0.49
CA LEU A 122 0.60 -25.85 0.62
C LEU A 122 0.04 -24.73 1.52
N ALA A 123 0.90 -23.79 1.91
CA ALA A 123 0.51 -22.67 2.75
C ALA A 123 -0.46 -21.71 2.03
N GLY A 124 -0.17 -21.36 0.77
CA GLY A 124 -1.01 -20.49 -0.03
C GLY A 124 -2.42 -21.04 -0.24
N LYS A 125 -2.54 -22.36 -0.46
CA LYS A 125 -3.84 -23.03 -0.51
C LYS A 125 -4.58 -22.95 0.83
N MET A 126 -3.90 -23.25 1.93
CA MET A 126 -4.49 -23.21 3.28
C MET A 126 -4.98 -21.81 3.67
N LEU A 127 -4.20 -20.78 3.33
CA LEU A 127 -4.51 -19.39 3.65
C LEU A 127 -5.51 -18.75 2.68
N GLY A 128 -5.91 -19.43 1.59
CA GLY A 128 -6.80 -18.87 0.58
C GLY A 128 -6.17 -17.74 -0.23
N VAL A 129 -4.85 -17.79 -0.45
CA VAL A 129 -4.13 -16.86 -1.32
C VAL A 129 -4.63 -17.04 -2.77
N PRO A 130 -4.81 -15.94 -3.54
CA PRO A 130 -5.16 -16.05 -4.96
C PRO A 130 -4.19 -16.94 -5.73
N ARG A 131 -4.71 -17.87 -6.53
CA ARG A 131 -3.90 -18.86 -7.28
C ARG A 131 -2.77 -18.22 -8.10
N SER A 132 -3.00 -17.03 -8.65
CA SER A 132 -2.00 -16.30 -9.44
C SER A 132 -0.77 -15.84 -8.64
N ARG A 133 -0.83 -15.87 -7.31
CA ARG A 133 0.30 -15.53 -6.42
C ARG A 133 1.00 -16.77 -5.85
N ILE A 134 0.37 -17.94 -5.95
CA ILE A 134 0.93 -19.18 -5.40
C ILE A 134 2.04 -19.66 -6.33
N SER A 135 3.28 -19.62 -5.85
CA SER A 135 4.47 -20.07 -6.55
C SER A 135 5.67 -20.12 -5.60
N HIS A 136 6.69 -20.89 -5.97
CA HIS A 136 7.95 -20.97 -5.22
C HIS A 136 8.93 -19.81 -5.52
N GLN A 137 8.75 -19.13 -6.64
CA GLN A 137 9.63 -18.04 -7.11
C GLN A 137 9.80 -16.89 -6.11
N PRO A 138 8.76 -16.42 -5.40
CA PRO A 138 8.91 -15.36 -4.41
C PRO A 138 9.88 -15.73 -3.28
N LEU A 139 9.88 -16.99 -2.83
CA LEU A 139 10.80 -17.45 -1.79
C LEU A 139 12.24 -17.55 -2.32
N LEU A 140 12.42 -18.03 -3.55
CA LEU A 140 13.75 -18.07 -4.21
C LEU A 140 14.35 -16.67 -4.40
N SER A 141 13.53 -15.66 -4.68
CA SER A 141 14.00 -14.28 -4.86
C SER A 141 14.71 -13.70 -3.63
N MET A 142 14.51 -14.31 -2.45
CA MET A 142 15.16 -13.91 -1.20
C MET A 142 16.66 -14.22 -1.19
N GLN A 143 17.14 -15.17 -1.99
CA GLN A 143 18.57 -15.51 -2.07
C GLN A 143 19.41 -14.38 -2.66
N HIS A 144 18.84 -13.61 -3.59
CA HIS A 144 19.52 -12.54 -4.31
C HIS A 144 19.48 -11.19 -3.57
N GLN A 145 18.89 -11.15 -2.38
CA GLN A 145 18.65 -9.90 -1.67
C GLN A 145 19.94 -9.27 -1.10
N GLU A 146 21.04 -10.03 -1.01
CA GLU A 146 22.36 -9.57 -0.56
C GLU A 146 23.34 -9.22 -1.70
N GLU A 147 22.91 -9.14 -2.97
CA GLU A 147 23.76 -8.55 -3.99
C GLU A 147 24.13 -7.13 -3.54
N GLU A 148 25.44 -6.86 -3.42
CA GLU A 148 26.00 -5.72 -2.70
C GLU A 148 25.20 -4.44 -2.95
N PRO A 149 24.96 -3.60 -1.91
CA PRO A 149 24.47 -2.26 -2.17
C PRO A 149 25.49 -1.60 -3.09
N THR A 150 25.16 -1.47 -4.38
CA THR A 150 25.91 -0.59 -5.27
C THR A 150 25.93 0.74 -4.56
N ALA A 151 27.13 1.16 -4.12
CA ALA A 151 27.31 2.33 -3.26
C ALA A 151 26.35 3.43 -3.70
N PRO A 152 25.55 4.02 -2.79
CA PRO A 152 24.53 4.97 -3.18
C PRO A 152 25.18 6.05 -4.04
N LYS A 153 24.68 6.23 -5.27
CA LYS A 153 25.28 7.11 -6.30
C LYS A 153 25.49 8.56 -5.85
N TRP A 154 24.93 8.97 -4.71
CA TRP A 154 25.13 10.30 -4.12
C TRP A 154 26.39 10.43 -3.26
N GLN A 155 27.00 9.33 -2.78
CA GLN A 155 28.22 9.42 -1.96
C GLN A 155 29.48 9.64 -2.81
N SER A 156 29.41 9.45 -4.13
CA SER A 156 30.50 9.70 -5.08
C SER A 156 30.24 10.92 -5.96
N GLY A 157 30.10 12.09 -5.35
CA GLY A 157 30.54 13.33 -5.98
C GLY A 157 29.55 14.50 -6.03
N ARG A 158 30.09 15.65 -5.60
CA ARG A 158 29.71 17.04 -5.93
C ARG A 158 28.74 17.76 -5.00
N ARG A 159 29.36 18.54 -4.10
CA ARG A 159 29.05 19.97 -3.94
C ARG A 159 28.82 20.61 -5.33
N GLN A 160 27.74 21.39 -5.44
CA GLN A 160 27.50 22.43 -6.47
C GLN A 160 27.53 22.01 -7.95
N ALA A 161 26.41 22.32 -8.62
CA ALA A 161 26.24 22.74 -10.02
C ALA A 161 25.17 21.92 -10.76
N LEU A 162 23.92 22.40 -10.71
CA LEU A 162 22.85 21.93 -11.59
C LEU A 162 22.50 23.03 -12.59
N PHE A 163 23.28 23.13 -13.68
CA PHE A 163 22.86 23.70 -14.96
C PHE A 163 23.84 23.23 -16.04
N SER A 164 23.43 22.27 -16.88
CA SER A 164 23.56 22.36 -18.35
C SER A 164 23.18 21.06 -19.07
N ARG A 165 22.27 21.21 -20.04
CA ARG A 165 22.18 20.57 -21.35
C ARG A 165 21.67 19.12 -21.52
N VAL A 166 20.47 19.10 -22.09
CA VAL A 166 19.87 18.13 -23.02
C VAL A 166 20.80 17.77 -24.18
N SER A 167 20.92 16.48 -24.50
CA SER A 167 20.67 15.87 -25.83
C SER A 167 21.17 14.42 -25.91
N GLY A 168 20.31 13.45 -26.23
CA GLY A 168 20.72 12.07 -26.53
C GLY A 168 19.54 11.17 -26.92
N LYS A 169 19.68 10.46 -28.05
CA LYS A 169 18.63 9.83 -28.88
C LYS A 169 17.91 8.63 -28.23
N ILE A 170 16.63 8.48 -28.60
CA ILE A 170 15.74 7.36 -28.26
C ILE A 170 15.76 6.30 -29.37
N GLY A 171 15.93 5.04 -28.97
CA GLY A 171 15.57 3.82 -29.69
C GLY A 171 15.88 2.65 -28.76
N GLY A 172 15.06 1.62 -28.55
CA GLY A 172 13.71 1.28 -28.97
C GLY A 172 13.45 -0.14 -28.46
N LYS A 173 12.16 -0.43 -28.20
CA LYS A 173 11.55 -1.76 -27.99
C LYS A 173 11.85 -2.49 -26.66
N ASP A 174 10.78 -3.16 -26.23
CA ASP A 174 10.67 -4.20 -25.19
C ASP A 174 10.50 -3.74 -23.74
N ALA A 175 9.23 -3.63 -23.31
CA ALA A 175 8.78 -3.92 -21.94
C ALA A 175 7.25 -3.73 -21.80
N VAL A 176 6.43 -4.74 -22.18
CA VAL A 176 5.08 -4.88 -21.61
C VAL A 176 4.67 -6.37 -21.58
N GLU A 177 5.17 -7.10 -20.58
CA GLU A 177 4.58 -8.38 -20.19
C GLU A 177 3.82 -8.25 -18.85
N GLY A 178 2.63 -8.87 -18.82
CA GLY A 178 1.96 -9.35 -17.60
C GLY A 178 1.42 -8.34 -16.59
N TRP A 179 0.26 -7.72 -16.84
CA TRP A 179 -0.57 -7.16 -15.76
C TRP A 179 -1.66 -8.17 -15.37
N HIS A 180 -1.52 -8.77 -14.19
CA HIS A 180 -2.56 -9.58 -13.57
C HIS A 180 -2.87 -9.01 -12.19
N GLY A 181 -3.98 -8.27 -12.07
CA GLY A 181 -4.61 -7.92 -10.79
C GLY A 181 -3.65 -7.44 -9.69
N THR A 182 -2.78 -6.48 -10.00
CA THR A 182 -1.81 -5.97 -9.02
C THR A 182 -2.53 -5.11 -7.99
N GLN A 183 -2.48 -5.55 -6.74
CA GLN A 183 -2.87 -4.75 -5.59
C GLN A 183 -1.67 -3.88 -5.21
N ILE A 184 -1.85 -2.56 -5.19
CA ILE A 184 -0.81 -1.64 -4.76
C ILE A 184 -0.87 -1.54 -3.24
N SER A 185 0.27 -1.74 -2.61
CA SER A 185 0.47 -1.79 -1.17
C SER A 185 1.36 -0.63 -0.78
N CYS A 186 0.80 0.39 -0.11
CA CYS A 186 1.56 1.52 0.39
C CYS A 186 1.48 1.51 1.91
N GLY A 187 2.49 0.89 2.53
CA GLY A 187 2.67 0.91 3.98
C GLY A 187 3.07 2.31 4.41
N CYS A 188 2.13 3.11 4.89
CA CYS A 188 2.40 4.41 5.47
C CYS A 188 1.99 4.34 6.94
N ILE A 189 2.93 4.60 7.86
CA ILE A 189 2.58 4.76 9.28
C ILE A 189 1.88 6.12 9.40
N TRP A 190 0.54 6.13 9.35
CA TRP A 190 -0.25 7.33 9.59
C TRP A 190 -0.52 7.51 11.08
N ARG A 191 -0.47 8.76 11.55
CA ARG A 191 -1.01 9.17 12.84
C ARG A 191 -2.09 10.21 12.57
N CYS A 192 -3.34 9.94 12.95
CA CYS A 192 -4.38 10.97 12.95
C CYS A 192 -4.15 11.88 14.17
N TRP A 193 -3.97 13.18 13.94
CA TRP A 193 -4.04 14.19 15.00
C TRP A 193 -4.86 15.39 14.54
N ALA A 194 -5.65 15.94 15.47
CA ALA A 194 -6.32 17.22 15.35
C ALA A 194 -5.53 18.23 16.20
N GLY A 195 -4.82 19.16 15.56
CA GLY A 195 -4.15 20.27 16.24
C GLY A 195 -2.97 20.85 15.46
N ASN A 196 -2.77 22.16 15.57
CA ASN A 196 -1.64 22.89 14.97
C ASN A 196 -0.36 22.69 15.81
N ALA A 197 0.78 22.36 15.20
CA ALA A 197 2.08 22.49 15.87
C ALA A 197 3.25 22.77 14.91
N ASP A 198 4.04 23.78 15.29
CA ASP A 198 5.23 24.37 14.67
C ASP A 198 6.38 23.35 14.43
N LEU A 199 6.98 23.39 13.23
CA LEU A 199 7.83 22.34 12.63
C LEU A 199 9.34 22.47 12.88
N ARG A 200 9.81 23.33 13.78
CA ARG A 200 11.23 23.71 13.79
C ARG A 200 12.19 22.81 14.57
N GLN A 201 11.74 21.77 15.29
CA GLN A 201 12.65 20.81 15.94
C GLN A 201 12.09 19.38 16.00
N PRO A 202 12.92 18.33 15.75
CA PRO A 202 12.51 16.94 15.89
C PRO A 202 12.26 16.62 17.37
N ARG A 203 10.99 16.58 17.79
CA ARG A 203 10.65 16.13 19.15
C ARG A 203 10.71 14.60 19.22
N PRO A 204 11.17 14.01 20.34
CA PRO A 204 11.06 12.57 20.58
C PRO A 204 9.58 12.12 20.55
N ILE A 205 9.30 10.88 20.14
CA ILE A 205 7.93 10.29 19.97
C ILE A 205 7.02 10.59 21.16
N ASN A 206 7.61 10.57 22.36
CA ASN A 206 6.94 10.70 23.64
C ASN A 206 6.43 12.13 23.92
N LYS A 207 6.96 13.15 23.22
CA LYS A 207 6.55 14.57 23.33
C LYS A 207 5.58 15.03 22.24
N TRP A 208 5.18 14.13 21.33
CA TRP A 208 4.04 14.33 20.42
C TRP A 208 2.75 13.72 20.98
N LEU A 209 2.81 13.20 22.20
CA LEU A 209 1.63 12.86 22.99
C LEU A 209 1.17 14.16 23.66
N PRO A 210 -0.13 14.48 23.69
CA PRO A 210 -0.65 15.57 24.50
C PRO A 210 -0.13 15.41 25.94
N GLU A 211 0.54 16.44 26.44
CA GLU A 211 0.88 16.52 27.86
C GLU A 211 -0.45 16.56 28.63
N GLY A 212 -0.77 15.48 29.35
CA GLY A 212 -1.95 15.42 30.23
C GLY A 212 -3.15 14.59 29.76
N GLY A 213 -3.00 13.65 28.83
CA GLY A 213 -4.08 12.72 28.45
C GLY A 213 -3.71 11.26 28.69
N ASP A 214 -4.09 10.71 29.85
CA ASP A 214 -4.11 9.26 30.06
C ASP A 214 -5.11 8.66 29.04
N ASN A 215 -4.61 7.81 28.12
CA ASN A 215 -5.31 7.10 27.03
C ASN A 215 -5.17 7.62 25.59
N VAL A 216 -3.99 8.06 25.16
CA VAL A 216 -3.72 8.12 23.71
C VAL A 216 -3.40 6.73 23.19
N ILE A 217 -4.34 6.12 22.48
CA ILE A 217 -4.12 4.85 21.78
C ILE A 217 -3.34 5.14 20.50
N LEU A 218 -2.14 4.57 20.38
CA LEU A 218 -1.38 4.57 19.13
C LEU A 218 -1.91 3.44 18.24
N GLU A 219 -2.28 3.80 17.02
CA GLU A 219 -2.69 2.85 15.99
C GLU A 219 -1.88 3.09 14.73
N VAL A 220 -1.54 2.00 14.03
CA VAL A 220 -1.11 2.10 12.64
C VAL A 220 -2.35 2.18 11.76
N VAL A 221 -2.30 2.93 10.68
CA VAL A 221 -3.32 2.86 9.62
C VAL A 221 -2.68 2.28 8.37
N GLU A 222 -3.31 1.29 7.76
CA GLU A 222 -2.88 0.72 6.47
C GLU A 222 -3.96 0.90 5.43
N LEU A 223 -3.64 1.54 4.30
CA LEU A 223 -4.59 1.82 3.23
C LEU A 223 -4.34 0.89 2.05
N LYS A 224 -5.34 0.06 1.71
CA LYS A 224 -5.32 -0.78 0.51
C LYS A 224 -6.36 -0.30 -0.49
N ASN A 225 -5.88 0.21 -1.63
CA ASN A 225 -6.72 0.58 -2.76
C ASN A 225 -6.82 -0.59 -3.76
N THR A 226 -8.04 -0.98 -4.10
CA THR A 226 -8.29 -1.93 -5.19
C THR A 226 -8.28 -1.20 -6.53
N CYS A 227 -7.52 -1.71 -7.51
CA CYS A 227 -7.56 -1.21 -8.88
C CYS A 227 -8.94 -1.53 -9.50
N PRO A 228 -9.67 -0.53 -10.01
CA PRO A 228 -10.99 -0.75 -10.61
C PRO A 228 -10.90 -1.24 -12.07
N PHE A 229 -9.72 -1.20 -12.69
CA PHE A 229 -9.53 -1.52 -14.10
C PHE A 229 -9.21 -3.00 -14.29
N GLN A 230 -9.93 -3.64 -15.21
CA GLN A 230 -9.70 -5.01 -15.64
C GLN A 230 -9.44 -5.05 -17.14
N GLU A 231 -8.51 -5.90 -17.58
CA GLU A 231 -8.34 -6.19 -19.00
C GLU A 231 -9.59 -6.95 -19.50
N ALA A 232 -10.24 -6.43 -20.53
CA ALA A 232 -11.51 -6.95 -21.06
C ALA A 232 -11.32 -8.17 -21.99
N GLY A 233 -10.11 -8.72 -22.08
CA GLY A 233 -9.76 -9.88 -22.92
C GLY A 233 -9.83 -9.65 -24.43
N THR A 234 -10.37 -8.51 -24.88
CA THR A 234 -10.52 -8.18 -26.30
C THR A 234 -9.35 -7.34 -26.77
N VAL A 235 -8.59 -7.87 -27.72
CA VAL A 235 -7.56 -7.12 -28.44
C VAL A 235 -8.19 -6.51 -29.69
N ILE A 236 -8.40 -5.21 -29.68
CA ILE A 236 -8.98 -4.52 -30.83
C ILE A 236 -7.89 -4.33 -31.89
N ARG A 237 -8.14 -4.85 -33.09
CA ARG A 237 -7.28 -4.61 -34.26
C ARG A 237 -7.64 -3.25 -34.85
N THR A 238 -6.71 -2.31 -34.75
CA THR A 238 -6.88 -0.98 -35.35
C THR A 238 -6.88 -1.06 -36.88
N ARG A 239 -7.39 -0.02 -37.57
CA ARG A 239 -7.34 0.08 -39.04
C ARG A 239 -5.93 -0.05 -39.63
N LYS A 240 -4.88 0.17 -38.83
CA LYS A 240 -3.46 0.01 -39.20
C LYS A 240 -2.87 -1.35 -38.79
N GLY A 241 -3.71 -2.30 -38.37
CA GLY A 241 -3.28 -3.64 -37.95
C GLY A 241 -2.67 -3.73 -36.55
N GLN A 242 -2.50 -2.62 -35.83
CA GLN A 242 -1.98 -2.66 -34.46
C GLN A 242 -3.02 -3.24 -33.50
N LEU A 243 -2.56 -4.14 -32.63
CA LEU A 243 -3.31 -4.73 -31.54
C LEU A 243 -3.34 -3.74 -30.36
N ARG A 244 -4.53 -3.39 -29.89
CA ARG A 244 -4.70 -2.58 -28.67
C ARG A 244 -5.48 -3.36 -27.63
N ARG A 245 -4.94 -3.39 -26.41
CA ARG A 245 -5.66 -3.92 -25.24
C ARG A 245 -6.85 -3.02 -24.94
N GLN A 246 -7.94 -3.63 -24.50
CA GLN A 246 -9.11 -2.93 -24.01
C GLN A 246 -9.26 -3.22 -22.53
N TYR A 247 -9.58 -2.18 -21.77
CA TYR A 247 -9.84 -2.25 -20.34
C TYR A 247 -11.29 -1.87 -20.08
N ARG A 248 -11.83 -2.37 -18.98
CA ARG A 248 -13.16 -2.03 -18.47
C ARG A 248 -13.10 -1.73 -16.98
N ILE A 249 -14.11 -1.05 -16.46
CA ILE A 249 -14.30 -0.94 -15.02
C ILE A 249 -14.90 -2.26 -14.52
N GLY A 250 -14.15 -2.95 -13.66
CA GLY A 250 -14.56 -4.16 -12.96
C GLY A 250 -14.10 -4.09 -11.51
N ASP A 251 -14.58 -3.08 -10.79
CA ASP A 251 -14.25 -2.85 -9.39
C ASP A 251 -15.00 -3.87 -8.52
N PRO A 252 -14.31 -4.81 -7.84
CA PRO A 252 -14.95 -5.80 -6.99
C PRO A 252 -15.44 -5.22 -5.65
N GLY A 253 -15.15 -3.94 -5.37
CA GLY A 253 -15.48 -3.29 -4.11
C GLY A 253 -14.39 -3.40 -3.05
N PRO A 254 -14.58 -2.76 -1.89
CA PRO A 254 -13.70 -2.95 -0.74
C PRO A 254 -13.81 -4.39 -0.23
N ARG A 255 -12.75 -4.90 0.41
CA ARG A 255 -12.77 -6.24 0.99
C ARG A 255 -13.81 -6.31 2.11
N ASP A 256 -14.53 -7.42 2.16
CA ASP A 256 -15.52 -7.79 3.18
C ASP A 256 -14.89 -8.34 4.47
N ARG A 257 -13.62 -8.73 4.41
CA ARG A 257 -12.79 -9.18 5.54
C ARG A 257 -11.31 -8.90 5.27
N VAL A 258 -10.49 -8.94 6.31
CA VAL A 258 -9.04 -8.85 6.17
C VAL A 258 -8.49 -10.13 5.51
N PRO A 259 -7.87 -10.07 4.32
CA PRO A 259 -7.20 -11.23 3.74
C PRO A 259 -6.06 -11.72 4.62
N THR A 260 -5.94 -13.04 4.75
CA THR A 260 -4.91 -13.73 5.54
C THR A 260 -3.48 -13.25 5.23
N TYR A 261 -3.16 -13.07 3.95
CA TYR A 261 -1.84 -12.60 3.51
C TYR A 261 -1.60 -11.10 3.73
N TRP A 262 -2.50 -10.36 4.38
CA TRP A 262 -2.24 -9.01 4.91
C TRP A 262 -1.93 -9.02 6.41
N VAL A 263 -2.31 -10.07 7.13
CA VAL A 263 -2.09 -10.20 8.58
C VAL A 263 -0.62 -10.01 8.95
N PRO A 264 0.37 -10.67 8.29
CA PRO A 264 1.76 -10.49 8.67
C PRO A 264 2.22 -9.04 8.59
N GLN A 265 1.80 -8.31 7.55
CA GLN A 265 2.20 -6.92 7.34
C GLN A 265 1.69 -6.03 8.48
N LEU A 266 0.39 -6.14 8.80
CA LEU A 266 -0.24 -5.34 9.86
C LEU A 266 0.38 -5.64 11.24
N GLN A 267 0.66 -6.92 11.51
CA GLN A 267 1.33 -7.34 12.74
C GLN A 267 2.76 -6.77 12.82
N LEU A 268 3.55 -6.83 11.74
CA LEU A 268 4.89 -6.25 11.70
C LEU A 268 4.89 -4.73 11.88
N GLU A 269 3.90 -4.03 11.31
CA GLU A 269 3.74 -2.58 11.51
C GLU A 269 3.43 -2.24 12.97
N MET A 270 2.57 -3.02 13.63
CA MET A 270 2.32 -2.88 15.08
C MET A 270 3.57 -3.19 15.90
N LEU A 271 4.33 -4.21 15.53
CA LEU A 271 5.62 -4.54 16.17
C LEU A 271 6.60 -3.37 16.13
N THR A 272 6.80 -2.80 14.94
CA THR A 272 7.80 -1.73 14.71
C THR A 272 7.40 -0.37 15.27
N SER A 273 6.10 -0.07 15.32
CA SER A 273 5.58 1.19 15.86
C SER A 273 5.32 1.16 17.37
N GLY A 274 5.18 -0.03 17.96
CA GLY A 274 4.68 -0.21 19.33
C GLY A 274 3.16 -0.06 19.47
N ALA A 275 2.43 0.08 18.36
CA ALA A 275 0.98 0.14 18.36
C ALA A 275 0.36 -1.20 18.83
N GLN A 276 -0.80 -1.11 19.47
CA GLN A 276 -1.60 -2.27 19.88
C GLN A 276 -2.65 -2.65 18.83
N TYR A 277 -2.98 -1.71 17.95
CA TYR A 277 -3.97 -1.90 16.91
C TYR A 277 -3.47 -1.40 15.54
N ALA A 278 -3.99 -2.03 14.49
CA ALA A 278 -3.86 -1.57 13.12
C ALA A 278 -5.25 -1.36 12.52
N MET A 279 -5.53 -0.14 12.05
CA MET A 279 -6.71 0.18 11.27
C MET A 279 -6.43 -0.06 9.79
N LEU A 280 -6.99 -1.13 9.23
CA LEU A 280 -6.95 -1.40 7.80
C LEU A 280 -8.11 -0.69 7.11
N VAL A 281 -7.78 0.15 6.14
CA VAL A 281 -8.72 0.86 5.26
C VAL A 281 -8.72 0.15 3.91
N SER A 282 -9.74 -0.65 3.64
CA SER A 282 -9.95 -1.23 2.30
C SER A 282 -10.82 -0.30 1.48
N ARG A 283 -10.26 0.23 0.39
CA ARG A 283 -10.91 1.24 -0.45
C ARG A 283 -11.12 0.74 -1.88
N SER A 284 -12.31 1.02 -2.39
CA SER A 284 -12.72 0.85 -3.78
C SER A 284 -12.84 2.21 -4.47
N ALA A 285 -12.67 2.23 -5.80
CA ALA A 285 -12.80 3.46 -6.56
C ALA A 285 -14.27 3.89 -6.73
N THR A 286 -15.21 2.93 -6.72
CA THR A 286 -16.63 3.17 -7.00
C THR A 286 -17.59 2.73 -5.90
N GLN A 287 -17.15 1.90 -4.94
CA GLN A 287 -17.99 1.29 -3.91
C GLN A 287 -17.59 1.68 -2.49
N GLY A 288 -16.82 2.76 -2.32
CA GLY A 288 -16.50 3.30 -1.00
C GLY A 288 -15.41 2.55 -0.25
N ILE A 289 -15.54 2.50 1.08
CA ILE A 289 -14.48 2.12 2.02
C ILE A 289 -15.04 1.19 3.10
N ARG A 290 -14.27 0.17 3.47
CA ARG A 290 -14.45 -0.63 4.69
C ARG A 290 -13.27 -0.46 5.62
N LEU A 291 -13.56 -0.32 6.91
CA LEU A 291 -12.58 -0.16 7.98
C LEU A 291 -12.56 -1.41 8.84
N PHE A 292 -11.37 -1.91 9.13
CA PHE A 292 -11.15 -3.05 10.03
C PHE A 292 -10.15 -2.64 11.11
N ARG A 293 -10.28 -3.18 12.32
CA ARG A 293 -9.33 -2.93 13.41
C ARG A 293 -8.74 -4.23 13.91
N MET A 294 -7.51 -4.50 13.53
CA MET A 294 -6.76 -5.69 13.95
C MET A 294 -6.05 -5.42 15.26
N GLU A 295 -6.13 -6.37 16.19
CA GLU A 295 -5.34 -6.36 17.41
C GLU A 295 -4.00 -7.07 17.21
N ARG A 296 -3.00 -6.57 17.92
CA ARG A 296 -1.66 -7.16 17.95
C ARG A 296 -1.67 -8.52 18.65
N ASP A 297 -1.02 -9.51 18.02
CA ASP A 297 -0.89 -10.87 18.58
C ASP A 297 0.59 -11.21 18.80
N GLU A 298 1.01 -11.22 20.07
CA GLU A 298 2.40 -11.49 20.47
C GLU A 298 2.84 -12.93 20.15
N THR A 299 1.92 -13.89 20.13
CA THR A 299 2.25 -15.28 19.79
C THR A 299 2.52 -15.39 18.30
N PHE A 300 1.67 -14.77 17.48
CA PHE A 300 1.86 -14.66 16.05
C PHE A 300 3.19 -13.99 15.70
N LEU A 301 3.49 -12.84 16.33
CA LEU A 301 4.72 -12.09 16.10
C LEU A 301 5.97 -12.91 16.40
N ARG A 302 5.97 -13.64 17.51
CA ARG A 302 7.09 -14.53 17.88
C ARG A 302 7.32 -15.62 16.83
N LEU A 303 6.26 -16.31 16.42
CA LEU A 303 6.34 -17.36 15.40
C LEU A 303 6.77 -16.80 14.04
N MET A 304 6.22 -15.65 13.66
CA MET A 304 6.60 -14.95 12.43
C MET A 304 8.10 -14.63 12.41
N LEU A 305 8.63 -14.01 13.47
CA LEU A 305 10.06 -13.68 13.58
C LEU A 305 10.94 -14.94 13.63
N GLN A 306 10.48 -16.01 14.28
CA GLN A 306 11.18 -17.29 14.29
C GLN A 306 11.36 -17.85 12.86
N HIS A 307 10.31 -17.84 12.04
CA HIS A 307 10.38 -18.35 10.67
C HIS A 307 11.23 -17.47 9.75
N ILE A 308 11.16 -16.14 9.92
CA ILE A 308 12.06 -15.20 9.23
C ILE A 308 13.52 -15.52 9.59
N SER A 309 13.83 -15.67 10.89
CA SER A 309 15.18 -16.01 11.37
C SER A 309 15.68 -17.35 10.80
N LEU A 310 14.82 -18.37 10.75
CA LEU A 310 15.15 -19.66 10.16
C LEU A 310 15.52 -19.54 8.68
N LEU A 311 14.71 -18.84 7.87
CA LEU A 311 15.04 -18.61 6.46
C LEU A 311 16.39 -17.89 6.32
N TYR A 312 16.59 -16.82 7.10
CA TYR A 312 17.81 -16.01 7.01
C TYR A 312 19.06 -16.81 7.36
N THR A 313 19.05 -17.48 8.51
CA THR A 313 20.21 -18.19 9.05
C THR A 313 20.55 -19.45 8.27
N GLN A 314 19.57 -20.13 7.67
CA GLN A 314 19.78 -21.41 6.98
C GLN A 314 19.94 -21.27 5.46
N HIS A 315 19.35 -20.23 4.85
CA HIS A 315 19.25 -20.11 3.40
C HIS A 315 19.81 -18.79 2.86
N VAL A 316 19.44 -17.64 3.42
CA VAL A 316 19.91 -16.34 2.89
C VAL A 316 21.39 -16.14 3.16
N ILE A 317 21.83 -16.15 4.43
CA ILE A 317 23.23 -15.93 4.81
C ILE A 317 24.17 -16.98 4.19
N PRO A 318 23.84 -18.30 4.22
CA PRO A 318 24.69 -19.30 3.60
C PRO A 318 24.57 -19.38 2.07
N ARG A 319 23.74 -18.53 1.45
CA ARG A 319 23.44 -18.51 0.01
C ARG A 319 22.96 -19.87 -0.53
N ARG A 320 22.11 -20.55 0.23
CA ARG A 320 21.50 -21.84 -0.13
C ARG A 320 20.07 -21.66 -0.58
N ALA A 321 19.67 -22.35 -1.63
CA ALA A 321 18.29 -22.30 -2.10
C ALA A 321 17.35 -22.84 -1.03
N PRO A 322 16.32 -22.08 -0.63
CA PRO A 322 15.27 -22.64 0.21
C PRO A 322 14.51 -23.71 -0.59
N PRO A 323 14.33 -24.92 -0.05
CA PRO A 323 13.46 -25.91 -0.67
C PRO A 323 12.00 -25.43 -0.75
N ALA A 324 11.24 -26.02 -1.67
CA ALA A 324 9.79 -25.80 -1.74
C ALA A 324 9.11 -26.20 -0.42
N ASP A 325 8.07 -25.43 -0.05
CA ASP A 325 7.30 -25.61 1.17
C ASP A 325 8.19 -25.69 2.43
N LEU A 326 9.30 -24.93 2.45
CA LEU A 326 10.37 -24.96 3.47
C LEU A 326 9.87 -25.15 4.91
N HIS A 327 8.88 -24.37 5.31
CA HIS A 327 8.40 -24.36 6.69
C HIS A 327 7.30 -25.39 6.99
N TRP A 328 6.77 -26.07 5.98
CA TRP A 328 5.51 -26.83 6.07
C TRP A 328 5.52 -27.92 7.13
N GLN A 329 6.61 -28.67 7.28
CA GLN A 329 6.70 -29.76 8.26
C GLN A 329 6.83 -29.27 9.71
N SER A 330 7.05 -27.97 9.94
CA SER A 330 7.22 -27.42 11.28
C SER A 330 5.89 -27.26 12.01
N PRO A 331 5.72 -27.84 13.23
CA PRO A 331 4.53 -27.60 14.05
C PRO A 331 4.33 -26.12 14.39
N ALA A 332 5.43 -25.38 14.59
CA ALA A 332 5.40 -23.93 14.84
C ALA A 332 4.85 -23.16 13.63
N TYR A 333 5.18 -23.60 12.41
CA TYR A 333 4.64 -23.01 11.20
C TYR A 333 3.16 -23.31 11.03
N GLN A 334 2.73 -24.54 11.31
CA GLN A 334 1.32 -24.89 11.30
C GLN A 334 0.53 -24.01 12.29
N GLN A 335 1.08 -23.79 13.49
CA GLN A 335 0.51 -22.85 14.45
C GLN A 335 0.44 -21.42 13.89
N LEU A 336 1.48 -20.92 13.23
CA LEU A 336 1.48 -19.61 12.57
C LEU A 336 0.36 -19.50 11.54
N LEU A 337 0.15 -20.52 10.70
CA LEU A 337 -0.92 -20.55 9.69
C LEU A 337 -2.30 -20.53 10.33
N HIS A 338 -2.52 -21.31 11.40
CA HIS A 338 -3.78 -21.30 12.14
C HIS A 338 -4.05 -19.97 12.82
N LEU A 339 -3.04 -19.33 13.42
CA LEU A 339 -3.16 -17.99 13.98
C LEU A 339 -3.46 -16.95 12.89
N THR A 340 -2.85 -17.07 11.71
CA THR A 340 -3.14 -16.20 10.57
C THR A 340 -4.62 -16.24 10.19
N LEU A 341 -5.17 -17.46 10.08
CA LEU A 341 -6.59 -17.69 9.77
C LEU A 341 -7.49 -17.12 10.86
N ARG A 342 -7.18 -17.40 12.13
CA ARG A 342 -7.92 -16.89 13.29
C ARG A 342 -7.94 -15.36 13.31
N ILE A 343 -6.77 -14.71 13.27
CA ILE A 343 -6.66 -13.24 13.32
C ILE A 343 -7.42 -12.60 12.16
N SER A 344 -7.30 -13.17 10.95
CA SER A 344 -8.05 -12.71 9.77
C SER A 344 -9.56 -12.80 9.97
N ALA A 345 -10.07 -13.89 10.55
CA ALA A 345 -11.49 -14.11 10.80
C ALA A 345 -12.04 -13.28 11.96
N ASP A 346 -11.27 -13.13 13.04
CA ASP A 346 -11.67 -12.46 14.28
C ASP A 346 -11.54 -10.94 14.20
N THR A 347 -10.83 -10.40 13.19
CA THR A 347 -10.68 -8.96 13.02
C THR A 347 -12.03 -8.31 12.69
N PRO A 348 -12.58 -7.45 13.57
CA PRO A 348 -13.88 -6.84 13.35
C PRO A 348 -13.85 -5.77 12.25
N GLU A 349 -14.93 -5.73 11.46
CA GLU A 349 -15.29 -4.54 10.69
C GLU A 349 -15.80 -3.46 11.66
N LEU A 350 -15.23 -2.26 11.55
CA LEU A 350 -15.66 -1.10 12.32
C LEU A 350 -16.77 -0.32 11.62
N ALA A 351 -16.63 -0.13 10.31
CA ALA A 351 -17.54 0.69 9.52
C ALA A 351 -17.44 0.42 8.02
N TYR A 352 -18.55 0.65 7.34
CA TYR A 352 -18.63 0.85 5.89
C TYR A 352 -19.02 2.30 5.60
N MET A 353 -18.29 2.94 4.70
CA MET A 353 -18.58 4.28 4.20
C MET A 353 -18.80 4.18 2.68
N PRO A 354 -19.98 4.54 2.16
CA PRO A 354 -20.21 4.57 0.71
C PRO A 354 -19.26 5.57 0.04
N ASP A 355 -19.03 5.44 -1.27
CA ASP A 355 -18.13 6.34 -1.99
C ASP A 355 -18.59 7.80 -1.79
N PRO A 356 -17.78 8.66 -1.13
CA PRO A 356 -18.16 10.04 -0.96
C PRO A 356 -18.19 10.73 -2.33
N ALA A 357 -18.97 11.81 -2.44
CA ALA A 357 -18.93 12.66 -3.61
C ALA A 357 -17.47 13.06 -3.90
N ALA A 358 -17.03 12.86 -5.15
CA ALA A 358 -15.65 13.14 -5.52
C ALA A 358 -15.33 14.63 -5.34
N SER A 359 -14.10 14.93 -4.91
CA SER A 359 -13.60 16.30 -4.91
C SER A 359 -13.74 16.90 -6.31
N PRO A 360 -14.17 18.17 -6.44
CA PRO A 360 -14.28 18.84 -7.74
C PRO A 360 -12.93 18.95 -8.48
N THR A 361 -11.80 18.76 -7.78
CA THR A 361 -10.44 18.82 -8.32
C THR A 361 -9.98 17.53 -9.00
N CYS A 362 -10.68 16.41 -8.79
CA CYS A 362 -10.24 15.11 -9.29
C CYS A 362 -10.64 14.89 -10.76
N ASP A 363 -9.78 14.21 -11.55
CA ASP A 363 -10.17 13.75 -12.89
C ASP A 363 -11.27 12.68 -12.79
N ARG A 364 -12.41 12.94 -13.44
CA ARG A 364 -13.61 12.11 -13.42
C ARG A 364 -13.65 11.09 -14.56
N ARG A 365 -12.73 11.19 -15.52
CA ARG A 365 -12.68 10.30 -16.69
C ARG A 365 -11.97 8.99 -16.31
N PRO A 366 -12.63 7.83 -16.39
CA PRO A 366 -11.98 6.56 -16.10
C PRO A 366 -10.97 6.13 -17.17
N PHE A 367 -11.09 6.67 -18.39
CA PHE A 367 -10.20 6.37 -19.51
C PHE A 367 -9.78 7.67 -20.22
N LEU A 368 -8.58 7.67 -20.82
CA LEU A 368 -7.99 8.80 -21.56
C LEU A 368 -8.06 8.63 -23.08
#